data_AF-A0AAD5VID9-F1
#
_entry.id   AF-A0AAD5VID9-F1
#
_cell.length_a   1.000
_cell.length_b   1.000
_cell.length_c   1.000
_cell.angle_alpha   90.00
_cell.angle_beta   90.00
_cell.angle_gamma   90.00
#
_symmetry.space_group_name_H-M   'P 1'
#
loop_
_entity.id
_entity.type
_entity.pdbx_description
1 polymer ?
#
loop_
_entity_poly.entity_id
_entity_poly.type
_entity_poly.pdbx_seq_one_letter_code
_entity_poly.pdbx_strand_id
1 'polypeptide(L)'
;MPTDHQWPSERDLKRLVEASDGLFNYGATALRFIGSPFWLGPEEPLRQVLEGSNTLQHTPSAPTPFAGLDALYIRIMQNIPPGRLQPTMLFLHYICTVGETFIHRGLGLVYASNFLGLSEMEMRAICGQLSAVALLRGQDVDLELSTEIDTTRSFLEHDPGRRHVPSLLEIVYTRLGGSVNVYHKSFLDFLAYPERSGSYCVRTTVALNNLFRHLIDRHLALDSSYVFNESTLLPTLDATSAASSLSYPSSNEFINSVIKVVVYQHITDYCTDMAFWSSADINLLRKYASCDFRKALYIRTALCQQTVPIPDYVQYGQSGYAKVTSGALLWRRHSIEFATYVDEFTKMIHRHLEAGILHQSDHIVQTPEPRDRLISGLYIRGQGSKSTFWYWEIDLDSQSYQEVQTFDLEYGMQIYKEESFEDWV
;
A
#
# COMPACT_ATOMS: atom_id res chain seq x y z
N MET A 1 -56.44 -2.79 -11.74
CA MET A 1 -55.04 -2.63 -12.18
C MET A 1 -54.47 -4.04 -12.28
N PRO A 2 -54.12 -4.56 -13.46
CA PRO A 2 -53.61 -5.92 -13.57
C PRO A 2 -52.20 -5.97 -12.98
N THR A 3 -52.06 -6.66 -11.86
CA THR A 3 -50.81 -7.17 -11.29
C THR A 3 -50.52 -8.53 -11.92
N ASP A 4 -49.62 -8.64 -12.90
CA ASP A 4 -48.87 -9.90 -13.14
C ASP A 4 -47.76 -9.75 -14.19
N HIS A 5 -46.69 -9.04 -13.82
CA HIS A 5 -45.37 -9.42 -14.33
C HIS A 5 -44.57 -9.82 -13.10
N GLN A 6 -44.53 -11.12 -12.80
CA GLN A 6 -43.58 -11.68 -11.84
C GLN A 6 -42.19 -11.28 -12.31
N TRP A 7 -41.67 -10.25 -11.67
CA TRP A 7 -40.31 -9.79 -11.86
C TRP A 7 -39.46 -10.35 -10.73
N PRO A 8 -38.30 -10.99 -11.02
CA PRO A 8 -37.86 -11.43 -12.35
C PRO A 8 -38.69 -12.61 -12.88
N SER A 9 -38.68 -12.83 -14.20
CA SER A 9 -39.40 -13.97 -14.79
C SER A 9 -38.74 -15.31 -14.44
N GLU A 10 -39.50 -16.41 -14.45
CA GLU A 10 -38.93 -17.76 -14.23
C GLU A 10 -37.82 -18.08 -15.24
N ARG A 11 -37.94 -17.58 -16.47
CA ARG A 11 -36.90 -17.70 -17.51
C ARG A 11 -35.61 -16.97 -17.12
N ASP A 12 -35.72 -15.78 -16.56
CA ASP A 12 -34.56 -14.99 -16.11
C ASP A 12 -33.87 -15.68 -14.93
N LEU A 13 -34.65 -16.19 -13.96
CA LEU A 13 -34.13 -16.98 -12.84
C LEU A 13 -33.38 -18.22 -13.32
N LYS A 14 -33.97 -18.99 -14.25
CA LYS A 14 -33.32 -20.17 -14.83
C LYS A 14 -31.99 -19.82 -15.50
N ARG A 15 -31.96 -18.73 -16.26
CA ARG A 15 -30.72 -18.25 -16.91
C ARG A 15 -29.66 -17.81 -15.91
N LEU A 16 -30.03 -17.16 -14.81
CA LEU A 16 -29.08 -16.82 -13.74
C LEU A 16 -28.51 -18.07 -13.06
N VAL A 17 -29.34 -19.08 -12.80
CA VAL A 17 -28.90 -20.36 -12.23
C VAL A 17 -27.95 -21.08 -13.18
N GLU A 18 -28.30 -21.18 -14.47
CA GLU A 18 -27.45 -21.78 -15.50
C GLU A 18 -26.12 -21.01 -15.64
N ALA A 19 -26.16 -19.68 -15.66
CA ALA A 19 -24.96 -18.84 -15.76
C ALA A 19 -24.04 -18.91 -14.53
N SER A 20 -24.60 -19.26 -13.37
CA SER A 20 -23.79 -19.44 -12.16
C SER A 20 -22.88 -20.66 -12.23
N ASP A 21 -23.25 -21.70 -12.99
CA ASP A 21 -22.50 -22.98 -13.08
C ASP A 21 -22.09 -23.54 -11.70
N GLY A 22 -22.95 -23.38 -10.69
CA GLY A 22 -22.68 -23.79 -9.30
C GLY A 22 -21.77 -22.85 -8.50
N LEU A 23 -21.27 -21.77 -9.08
CA LEU A 23 -20.46 -20.76 -8.41
C LEU A 23 -21.34 -19.86 -7.52
N PHE A 24 -21.35 -20.12 -6.21
CA PHE A 24 -22.09 -19.30 -5.25
C PHE A 24 -21.73 -17.81 -5.31
N ASN A 25 -20.44 -17.49 -5.53
CA ASN A 25 -19.98 -16.11 -5.65
C ASN A 25 -20.53 -15.41 -6.91
N TYR A 26 -20.82 -16.12 -8.01
CA TYR A 26 -21.52 -15.54 -9.15
C TYR A 26 -22.91 -15.04 -8.73
N GLY A 27 -23.72 -15.92 -8.11
CA GLY A 27 -25.07 -15.56 -7.67
C GLY A 27 -25.07 -14.38 -6.69
N ALA A 28 -24.18 -14.42 -5.69
CA ALA A 28 -24.04 -13.33 -4.72
C ALA A 28 -23.61 -12.01 -5.36
N THR A 29 -22.63 -12.02 -6.28
CA THR A 29 -22.20 -10.81 -7.00
C THR A 29 -23.28 -10.29 -7.94
N ALA A 30 -24.00 -11.16 -8.66
CA ALA A 30 -25.08 -10.78 -9.55
C ALA A 30 -26.22 -10.09 -8.78
N LEU A 31 -26.64 -10.64 -7.64
CA LEU A 31 -27.66 -10.01 -6.80
C LEU A 31 -27.24 -8.64 -6.29
N ARG A 32 -25.99 -8.46 -5.85
CA ARG A 32 -25.48 -7.15 -5.42
C ARG A 32 -25.37 -6.15 -6.57
N PHE A 33 -25.01 -6.62 -7.77
CA PHE A 33 -24.96 -5.78 -8.96
C PHE A 33 -26.36 -5.30 -9.38
N ILE A 34 -27.33 -6.20 -9.39
CA ILE A 34 -28.74 -5.92 -9.72
C ILE A 34 -29.38 -5.00 -8.68
N GLY A 35 -29.14 -5.26 -7.40
CA GLY A 35 -29.68 -4.47 -6.29
C GLY A 35 -28.86 -3.21 -5.95
N SER A 36 -27.86 -2.85 -6.76
CA SER A 36 -27.01 -1.71 -6.47
C SER A 36 -27.82 -0.40 -6.52
N PRO A 37 -27.70 0.50 -5.52
CA PRO A 37 -28.42 1.77 -5.48
C PRO A 37 -27.98 2.75 -6.58
N PHE A 38 -26.94 2.41 -7.36
CA PHE A 38 -26.51 3.19 -8.52
C PHE A 38 -27.44 3.07 -9.71
N TRP A 39 -28.29 2.04 -9.74
CA TRP A 39 -29.29 1.86 -10.79
C TRP A 39 -30.61 2.54 -10.40
N LEU A 40 -31.32 3.05 -11.40
CA LEU A 40 -32.67 3.59 -11.22
C LEU A 40 -33.71 2.50 -10.96
N GLY A 41 -33.38 1.24 -11.23
CA GLY A 41 -34.20 0.06 -11.05
C GLY A 41 -33.41 -1.21 -11.39
N PRO A 42 -33.87 -2.38 -10.95
CA PRO A 42 -33.13 -3.63 -11.10
C PRO A 42 -33.26 -4.27 -12.50
N GLU A 43 -34.10 -3.73 -13.38
CA GLU A 43 -34.39 -4.28 -14.71
C GLU A 43 -33.18 -4.20 -15.65
N GLU A 44 -32.57 -3.01 -15.76
CA GLU A 44 -31.40 -2.79 -16.60
C GLU A 44 -30.18 -3.60 -16.17
N PRO A 45 -29.76 -3.61 -14.89
CA PRO A 45 -28.62 -4.45 -14.48
C PRO A 45 -28.92 -5.95 -14.63
N LEU A 46 -30.16 -6.41 -14.40
CA LEU A 46 -30.54 -7.80 -14.68
C LEU A 46 -30.34 -8.13 -16.16
N ARG A 47 -30.81 -7.26 -17.08
CA ARG A 47 -30.60 -7.42 -18.52
C ARG A 47 -29.12 -7.52 -18.85
N GLN A 48 -28.28 -6.67 -18.26
CA GLN A 48 -26.84 -6.69 -18.49
C GLN A 48 -26.16 -7.98 -18.02
N VAL A 49 -26.55 -8.52 -16.85
CA VAL A 49 -26.04 -9.80 -16.35
C VAL A 49 -26.40 -10.93 -17.31
N LEU A 50 -27.65 -10.97 -17.77
CA LEU A 50 -28.17 -11.99 -18.68
C LEU A 50 -27.58 -11.90 -20.10
N GLU A 51 -27.25 -10.71 -20.60
CA GLU A 51 -26.60 -10.54 -21.90
C GLU A 51 -25.15 -11.03 -21.88
N GLY A 52 -24.42 -10.75 -20.79
CA GLY A 52 -23.05 -11.23 -20.61
C GLY A 52 -22.95 -12.76 -20.59
N SER A 53 -23.92 -13.45 -19.96
CA SER A 53 -23.92 -14.92 -19.90
C SER A 53 -24.12 -15.59 -21.26
N ASN A 54 -24.92 -14.99 -22.15
CA ASN A 54 -25.17 -15.56 -23.48
C ASN A 54 -23.94 -15.51 -24.39
N THR A 55 -23.08 -14.51 -24.20
CA THR A 55 -21.92 -14.29 -25.08
C THR A 55 -20.88 -15.39 -24.88
N LEU A 56 -20.83 -15.98 -23.67
CA LEU A 56 -19.96 -17.10 -23.31
C LEU A 56 -20.39 -18.45 -23.91
N GLN A 57 -21.68 -18.62 -24.21
CA GLN A 57 -22.21 -19.86 -24.80
C GLN A 57 -21.83 -20.01 -26.29
N HIS A 58 -21.33 -18.95 -26.93
CA HIS A 58 -21.00 -18.92 -28.35
C HIS A 58 -19.50 -18.89 -28.66
N THR A 59 -18.63 -18.91 -27.65
CA THR A 59 -17.17 -18.98 -27.85
C THR A 59 -16.68 -20.43 -27.92
N PRO A 60 -16.00 -20.85 -29.01
CA PRO A 60 -15.64 -22.25 -29.28
C PRO A 60 -14.45 -22.81 -28.46
N SER A 61 -13.85 -22.03 -27.56
CA SER A 61 -12.86 -22.55 -26.60
C SER A 61 -13.57 -23.06 -25.35
N ALA A 62 -13.07 -24.16 -24.78
CA ALA A 62 -13.56 -24.67 -23.50
C ALA A 62 -13.52 -23.53 -22.46
N PRO A 63 -14.69 -23.04 -21.98
CA PRO A 63 -14.73 -21.92 -21.06
C PRO A 63 -13.99 -22.32 -19.78
N THR A 64 -13.15 -21.43 -19.25
CA THR A 64 -12.54 -21.64 -17.95
C THR A 64 -13.66 -21.82 -16.90
N PRO A 65 -13.42 -22.55 -15.80
CA PRO A 65 -14.41 -22.73 -14.74
C PRO A 65 -14.95 -21.41 -14.15
N PHE A 66 -14.30 -20.27 -14.41
CA PHE A 66 -14.69 -18.95 -13.94
C PHE A 66 -15.23 -18.03 -15.04
N ALA A 67 -15.41 -18.49 -16.28
CA ALA A 67 -15.75 -17.64 -17.41
C ALA A 67 -17.03 -16.80 -17.18
N GLY A 68 -18.07 -17.39 -16.58
CA GLY A 68 -19.29 -16.69 -16.19
C GLY A 68 -19.03 -15.55 -15.20
N LEU A 69 -18.23 -15.82 -14.17
CA LEU A 69 -17.85 -14.86 -13.15
C LEU A 69 -16.94 -13.75 -13.70
N ASP A 70 -15.98 -14.10 -14.57
CA ASP A 70 -15.08 -13.16 -15.21
C ASP A 70 -15.84 -12.19 -16.11
N ALA A 71 -16.83 -12.68 -16.87
CA ALA A 71 -17.70 -11.81 -17.66
C ALA A 71 -18.51 -10.84 -16.80
N LEU A 72 -19.01 -11.29 -15.63
CA LEU A 72 -19.70 -10.43 -14.69
C LEU A 72 -18.76 -9.36 -14.09
N TYR A 73 -17.53 -9.72 -13.73
CA TYR A 73 -16.54 -8.76 -13.26
C TYR A 73 -16.13 -7.76 -14.35
N ILE A 74 -15.93 -8.20 -15.59
CA ILE A 74 -15.72 -7.31 -16.73
C ILE A 74 -16.89 -6.33 -16.86
N ARG A 75 -18.14 -6.81 -16.72
CA ARG A 75 -19.31 -5.94 -16.79
C ARG A 75 -19.35 -4.89 -15.68
N ILE A 76 -18.97 -5.26 -14.46
CA ILE A 76 -18.83 -4.31 -13.34
C ILE A 76 -17.78 -3.26 -13.67
N MET A 77 -16.61 -3.67 -14.19
CA MET A 77 -15.54 -2.76 -14.57
C MET A 77 -15.92 -1.82 -15.75
N GLN A 78 -16.68 -2.31 -16.72
CA GLN A 78 -17.17 -1.53 -17.86
C GLN A 78 -18.20 -0.45 -17.47
N ASN A 79 -18.89 -0.62 -16.34
CA ASN A 79 -19.85 0.36 -15.85
C ASN A 79 -19.20 1.52 -15.08
N ILE A 80 -17.89 1.47 -14.84
CA ILE A 80 -17.14 2.58 -14.25
C ILE A 80 -17.05 3.71 -15.28
N PRO A 81 -17.51 4.94 -14.98
CA PRO A 81 -17.41 6.05 -15.92
C PRO A 81 -15.96 6.37 -16.30
N PRO A 82 -15.68 6.76 -17.57
CA PRO A 82 -14.31 6.98 -18.04
C PRO A 82 -13.50 7.95 -17.16
N GLY A 83 -14.12 9.04 -16.68
CA GLY A 83 -13.47 10.02 -15.81
C GLY A 83 -13.11 9.50 -14.41
N ARG A 84 -13.56 8.31 -14.02
CA ARG A 84 -13.27 7.67 -12.72
C ARG A 84 -12.51 6.36 -12.85
N LEU A 85 -12.29 5.88 -14.08
CA LEU A 85 -11.62 4.60 -14.30
C LEU A 85 -10.22 4.61 -13.73
N GLN A 86 -9.42 5.64 -14.00
CA GLN A 86 -8.03 5.69 -13.53
C GLN A 86 -7.91 5.74 -11.99
N PRO A 87 -8.62 6.62 -11.26
CA PRO A 87 -8.70 6.55 -9.80
C PRO A 87 -9.13 5.17 -9.27
N THR A 88 -10.13 4.55 -9.92
CA THR A 88 -10.61 3.22 -9.53
C THR A 88 -9.53 2.16 -9.75
N MET A 89 -8.80 2.21 -10.86
CA MET A 89 -7.70 1.30 -11.15
C MET A 89 -6.54 1.44 -10.16
N LEU A 90 -6.19 2.66 -9.72
CA LEU A 90 -5.21 2.89 -8.67
C LEU A 90 -5.66 2.27 -7.34
N PHE A 91 -6.93 2.46 -6.97
CA PHE A 91 -7.52 1.87 -5.77
C PHE A 91 -7.55 0.34 -5.80
N LEU A 92 -7.98 -0.25 -6.92
CA LEU A 92 -8.01 -1.69 -7.10
C LEU A 92 -6.60 -2.29 -7.10
N HIS A 93 -5.63 -1.61 -7.72
CA HIS A 93 -4.22 -2.03 -7.65
C HIS A 93 -3.76 -2.06 -6.20
N TYR A 94 -3.99 -0.98 -5.46
CA TYR A 94 -3.57 -0.89 -4.07
C TYR A 94 -4.18 -2.01 -3.22
N ILE A 95 -5.50 -2.25 -3.34
CA ILE A 95 -6.18 -3.36 -2.66
C ILE A 95 -5.59 -4.71 -3.05
N CYS A 96 -5.31 -4.97 -4.32
CA CYS A 96 -4.69 -6.21 -4.75
C CYS A 96 -3.29 -6.42 -4.16
N THR A 97 -2.56 -5.35 -3.85
CA THR A 97 -1.24 -5.42 -3.23
C THR A 97 -1.31 -5.67 -1.72
N VAL A 98 -2.28 -5.08 -1.01
CA VAL A 98 -2.52 -5.36 0.44
C VAL A 98 -3.41 -6.60 0.69
N GLY A 99 -3.77 -7.35 -0.35
CA GLY A 99 -4.98 -8.17 -0.42
C GLY A 99 -5.36 -9.03 0.79
N GLU A 100 -4.46 -9.86 1.31
CA GLU A 100 -4.82 -10.86 2.32
C GLU A 100 -5.07 -10.27 3.71
N THR A 101 -4.26 -9.29 4.13
CA THR A 101 -4.47 -8.58 5.40
C THR A 101 -5.75 -7.75 5.37
N PHE A 102 -6.09 -7.23 4.20
CA PHE A 102 -7.24 -6.38 3.95
C PHE A 102 -8.59 -7.13 3.97
N ILE A 103 -8.66 -8.34 3.42
CA ILE A 103 -9.92 -9.12 3.38
C ILE A 103 -10.53 -9.32 4.77
N HIS A 104 -9.68 -9.46 5.80
CA HIS A 104 -10.12 -9.74 7.16
C HIS A 104 -10.36 -8.50 8.01
N ARG A 105 -9.56 -7.44 7.85
CA ARG A 105 -9.57 -6.26 8.74
C ARG A 105 -10.26 -5.04 8.14
N GLY A 106 -10.41 -4.99 6.82
CA GLY A 106 -10.84 -3.80 6.10
C GLY A 106 -9.75 -2.74 5.98
N LEU A 107 -9.99 -1.78 5.09
CA LEU A 107 -9.10 -0.64 4.79
C LEU A 107 -9.86 0.63 5.16
N GLY A 108 -9.28 1.41 6.05
CA GLY A 108 -9.79 2.70 6.47
C GLY A 108 -9.90 3.63 5.27
N LEU A 109 -11.09 4.22 5.08
CA LEU A 109 -11.34 5.09 3.92
C LEU A 109 -10.45 6.32 3.94
N VAL A 110 -10.27 6.94 5.12
CA VAL A 110 -9.43 8.13 5.28
C VAL A 110 -7.99 7.82 4.88
N TYR A 111 -7.46 6.68 5.35
CA TYR A 111 -6.10 6.27 5.02
C TYR A 111 -5.93 6.00 3.52
N ALA A 112 -6.79 5.17 2.92
CA ALA A 112 -6.73 4.85 1.49
C ALA A 112 -6.89 6.09 0.60
N SER A 113 -7.82 6.98 0.97
CA SER A 113 -8.05 8.24 0.28
C SER A 113 -6.80 9.10 0.27
N ASN A 114 -6.17 9.31 1.43
CA ASN A 114 -4.98 10.16 1.52
C ASN A 114 -3.76 9.53 0.86
N PHE A 115 -3.61 8.20 0.95
CA PHE A 115 -2.58 7.42 0.26
C PHE A 115 -2.67 7.58 -1.26
N LEU A 116 -3.88 7.50 -1.81
CA LEU A 116 -4.14 7.63 -3.24
C LEU A 116 -4.43 9.08 -3.68
N GLY A 117 -4.44 10.05 -2.78
CA GLY A 117 -4.77 11.44 -3.10
C GLY A 117 -6.22 11.67 -3.55
N LEU A 118 -7.15 10.82 -3.12
CA LEU A 118 -8.58 10.89 -3.45
C LEU A 118 -9.35 11.63 -2.36
N SER A 119 -10.25 12.52 -2.74
CA SER A 119 -11.19 13.13 -1.79
C SER A 119 -12.15 12.09 -1.18
N GLU A 120 -12.82 12.44 -0.08
CA GLU A 120 -13.89 11.62 0.50
C GLU A 120 -14.96 11.28 -0.56
N MET A 121 -15.41 12.28 -1.29
CA MET A 121 -16.47 12.13 -2.29
C MET A 121 -16.05 11.19 -3.43
N GLU A 122 -14.80 11.32 -3.92
CA GLU A 122 -14.27 10.42 -4.95
C GLU A 122 -14.18 8.98 -4.45
N MET A 123 -13.64 8.78 -3.24
CA MET A 123 -13.51 7.45 -2.65
C MET A 123 -14.87 6.78 -2.44
N ARG A 124 -15.85 7.51 -1.90
CA ARG A 124 -17.23 7.00 -1.73
C ARG A 124 -17.88 6.69 -3.08
N ALA A 125 -17.65 7.51 -4.10
CA ALA A 125 -18.16 7.26 -5.44
C ALA A 125 -17.52 6.01 -6.09
N ILE A 126 -16.23 5.76 -5.87
CA ILE A 126 -15.52 4.55 -6.31
C ILE A 126 -16.09 3.32 -5.58
N CYS A 127 -16.17 3.35 -4.25
CA CYS A 127 -16.72 2.25 -3.44
C CYS A 127 -18.15 1.91 -3.85
N GLY A 128 -18.95 2.92 -4.16
CA GLY A 128 -20.30 2.73 -4.62
C GLY A 128 -20.40 2.05 -5.99
N GLN A 129 -19.58 2.46 -6.97
CA GLN A 129 -19.49 1.77 -8.27
C GLN A 129 -19.05 0.32 -8.13
N LEU A 130 -18.20 0.04 -7.14
CA LEU A 130 -17.72 -1.29 -6.81
C LEU A 130 -18.63 -2.06 -5.85
N SER A 131 -19.82 -1.56 -5.51
CA SER A 131 -20.72 -2.17 -4.50
C SER A 131 -21.09 -3.64 -4.73
N ALA A 132 -20.97 -4.13 -5.97
CA ALA A 132 -21.16 -5.55 -6.31
C ALA A 132 -20.03 -6.47 -5.80
N VAL A 133 -18.82 -5.92 -5.63
CA VAL A 133 -17.58 -6.65 -5.28
C VAL A 133 -16.89 -6.12 -4.03
N ALA A 134 -17.24 -4.92 -3.58
CA ALA A 134 -16.73 -4.28 -2.39
C ALA A 134 -17.88 -3.86 -1.46
N LEU A 135 -17.68 -4.09 -0.16
CA LEU A 135 -18.54 -3.68 0.93
C LEU A 135 -17.99 -2.41 1.57
N LEU A 136 -18.73 -1.32 1.45
CA LEU A 136 -18.50 -0.10 2.21
C LEU A 136 -19.19 -0.21 3.57
N ARG A 137 -18.43 -0.14 4.66
CA ARG A 137 -18.92 -0.04 6.03
C ARG A 137 -18.76 1.40 6.53
N GLY A 138 -19.78 1.89 7.21
CA GLY A 138 -19.69 3.17 7.92
C GLY A 138 -18.66 3.12 9.04
N GLN A 139 -18.34 4.28 9.59
CA GLN A 139 -17.50 4.36 10.79
C GLN A 139 -18.25 3.74 11.97
N ASP A 140 -17.62 2.78 12.63
CA ASP A 140 -18.16 2.05 13.77
C ASP A 140 -17.32 2.25 15.05
N VAL A 141 -16.34 3.16 15.00
CA VAL A 141 -15.47 3.52 16.11
C VAL A 141 -15.46 5.03 16.26
N ASP A 142 -15.85 5.50 17.44
CA ASP A 142 -15.53 6.86 17.87
C ASP A 142 -14.08 6.85 18.35
N LEU A 143 -13.26 7.70 17.74
CA LEU A 143 -11.87 7.82 18.12
C LEU A 143 -11.78 8.67 19.39
N GLU A 144 -11.89 8.02 20.54
CA GLU A 144 -11.70 8.66 21.84
C GLU A 144 -10.21 8.88 22.10
N LEU A 145 -9.78 10.13 21.98
CA LEU A 145 -8.44 10.53 22.39
C LEU A 145 -8.38 10.71 23.90
N SER A 146 -7.25 10.32 24.50
CA SER A 146 -6.96 10.65 25.90
C SER A 146 -7.08 12.16 26.12
N THR A 147 -7.64 12.57 27.26
CA THR A 147 -7.73 13.98 27.65
C THR A 147 -6.36 14.66 27.81
N GLU A 148 -5.29 13.87 27.86
CA GLU A 148 -3.91 14.36 27.92
C GLU A 148 -3.38 14.81 26.55
N ILE A 149 -4.04 14.42 25.45
CA ILE A 149 -3.62 14.75 24.09
C ILE A 149 -4.16 16.13 23.71
N ASP A 150 -3.26 17.07 23.42
CA ASP A 150 -3.62 18.35 22.85
C ASP A 150 -4.02 18.18 21.38
N THR A 151 -5.33 18.18 21.12
CA THR A 151 -5.90 17.97 19.78
C THR A 151 -5.63 19.11 18.80
N THR A 152 -5.12 20.25 19.29
CA THR A 152 -4.79 21.42 18.47
C THR A 152 -3.38 21.38 17.90
N ARG A 153 -2.54 20.46 18.42
CA ARG A 153 -1.13 20.35 18.05
C ARG A 153 -0.85 19.14 17.20
N SER A 154 0.20 19.24 16.40
CA SER A 154 0.67 18.16 15.53
C SER A 154 1.19 16.97 16.36
N PHE A 155 0.98 15.75 15.86
CA PHE A 155 1.55 14.53 16.43
C PHE A 155 3.08 14.62 16.57
N LEU A 156 3.79 15.21 15.62
CA LEU A 156 5.25 15.33 15.67
C LEU A 156 5.76 16.35 16.71
N GLU A 157 4.89 17.25 17.19
CA GLU A 157 5.24 18.21 18.24
C GLU A 157 4.98 17.65 19.64
N HIS A 158 4.11 16.67 19.71
CA HIS A 158 3.71 16.04 20.93
C HIS A 158 4.57 14.78 21.10
N ASP A 159 5.09 14.53 22.30
CA ASP A 159 5.57 13.20 22.69
C ASP A 159 4.49 12.56 23.55
N PRO A 160 3.30 12.24 22.99
CA PRO A 160 2.27 11.57 23.77
C PRO A 160 2.89 10.24 24.15
N GLY A 161 3.23 10.06 25.43
CA GLY A 161 3.94 8.89 25.93
C GLY A 161 3.51 7.65 25.14
N ARG A 162 4.45 7.10 24.37
CA ARG A 162 4.31 6.32 23.11
C ARG A 162 3.40 5.09 23.15
N ARG A 163 2.78 4.83 24.29
CA ARG A 163 1.82 3.75 24.58
C ARG A 163 0.56 3.80 23.71
N HIS A 164 0.12 4.98 23.25
CA HIS A 164 -1.12 5.10 22.48
C HIS A 164 -0.95 5.01 20.94
N VAL A 165 0.28 5.09 20.44
CA VAL A 165 0.56 5.13 18.99
C VAL A 165 0.05 3.87 18.28
N PRO A 166 0.30 2.63 18.76
CA PRO A 166 -0.13 1.43 18.03
C PRO A 166 -1.64 1.33 17.82
N SER A 167 -2.44 1.70 18.82
CA SER A 167 -3.91 1.69 18.71
C SER A 167 -4.42 2.76 17.74
N LEU A 168 -3.83 3.96 17.76
CA LEU A 168 -4.20 5.01 16.82
C LEU A 168 -3.85 4.61 15.37
N LEU A 169 -2.69 4.00 15.17
CA LEU A 169 -2.28 3.47 13.87
C LEU A 169 -3.28 2.43 13.35
N GLU A 170 -3.66 1.47 14.18
CA GLU A 170 -4.64 0.44 13.82
C GLU A 170 -5.98 1.04 13.41
N ILE A 171 -6.49 2.03 14.14
CA ILE A 171 -7.75 2.72 13.80
C ILE A 171 -7.61 3.48 12.47
N VAL A 172 -6.51 4.21 12.27
CA VAL A 172 -6.26 4.95 11.01
C VAL A 172 -6.21 3.99 9.81
N TYR A 173 -5.51 2.86 9.92
CA TYR A 173 -5.38 1.90 8.83
C TYR A 173 -6.67 1.18 8.47
N THR A 174 -7.53 0.91 9.46
CA THR A 174 -8.61 -0.07 9.28
C THR A 174 -10.01 0.53 9.37
N ARG A 175 -10.22 1.62 10.12
CA ARG A 175 -11.57 2.03 10.55
C ARG A 175 -11.89 3.52 10.43
N LEU A 176 -10.88 4.40 10.36
CA LEU A 176 -11.11 5.85 10.34
C LEU A 176 -11.87 6.29 9.06
N GLY A 177 -13.01 6.96 9.25
CA GLY A 177 -13.94 7.35 8.19
C GLY A 177 -14.81 6.20 7.65
N GLY A 178 -14.76 5.03 8.27
CA GLY A 178 -15.35 3.79 7.78
C GLY A 178 -14.31 2.89 7.12
N SER A 179 -14.76 1.74 6.63
CA SER A 179 -13.88 0.76 5.98
C SER A 179 -14.47 0.21 4.70
N VAL A 180 -13.60 -0.18 3.79
CA VAL A 180 -13.97 -0.98 2.61
C VAL A 180 -13.46 -2.41 2.80
N ASN A 181 -14.17 -3.39 2.27
CA ASN A 181 -13.75 -4.80 2.22
C ASN A 181 -14.12 -5.37 0.84
N VAL A 182 -13.39 -6.35 0.33
CA VAL A 182 -13.83 -7.09 -0.87
C VAL A 182 -14.59 -8.34 -0.44
N TYR A 183 -15.75 -8.59 -1.05
CA TYR A 183 -16.61 -9.72 -0.64
C TYR A 183 -15.94 -11.08 -0.85
N HIS A 184 -15.16 -11.23 -1.93
CA HIS A 184 -14.55 -12.50 -2.31
C HIS A 184 -13.17 -12.28 -2.93
N LYS A 185 -12.18 -13.08 -2.50
CA LYS A 185 -10.82 -13.11 -3.06
C LYS A 185 -10.81 -13.33 -4.58
N SER A 186 -11.81 -14.03 -5.12
CA SER A 186 -11.94 -14.29 -6.56
C SER A 186 -11.94 -13.04 -7.43
N PHE A 187 -12.40 -11.89 -6.92
CA PHE A 187 -12.32 -10.63 -7.65
C PHE A 187 -10.89 -10.07 -7.70
N LEU A 188 -10.14 -10.18 -6.60
CA LEU A 188 -8.72 -9.80 -6.58
C LEU A 188 -7.89 -10.71 -7.47
N ASP A 189 -8.19 -12.01 -7.47
CA ASP A 189 -7.57 -12.98 -8.36
C ASP A 189 -7.88 -12.62 -9.81
N PHE A 190 -9.13 -12.32 -10.16
CA PHE A 190 -9.49 -11.84 -11.50
C PHE A 190 -8.62 -10.65 -11.94
N LEU A 191 -8.46 -9.63 -11.09
CA LEU A 191 -7.65 -8.44 -11.40
C LEU A 191 -6.14 -8.72 -11.50
N ALA A 192 -5.65 -9.80 -10.88
CA ALA A 192 -4.24 -10.14 -10.88
C ALA A 192 -3.78 -10.82 -12.18
N TYR A 193 -4.70 -11.41 -12.94
CA TYR A 193 -4.40 -12.26 -14.08
C TYR A 193 -4.82 -11.62 -15.42
N PRO A 194 -3.86 -11.23 -16.29
CA PRO A 194 -4.17 -10.53 -17.54
C PRO A 194 -5.07 -11.32 -18.50
N GLU A 195 -4.98 -12.64 -18.49
CA GLU A 195 -5.83 -13.54 -19.27
C GLU A 195 -7.31 -13.52 -18.83
N ARG A 196 -7.59 -13.10 -17.59
CA ARG A 196 -8.95 -12.98 -17.06
C ARG A 196 -9.49 -11.57 -17.17
N SER A 197 -8.73 -10.57 -16.73
CA SER A 197 -9.20 -9.18 -16.64
C SER A 197 -8.82 -8.29 -17.82
N GLY A 198 -7.97 -8.75 -18.74
CA GLY A 198 -7.53 -7.99 -19.90
C GLY A 198 -6.94 -6.63 -19.50
N SER A 199 -7.51 -5.54 -20.04
CA SER A 199 -7.08 -4.16 -19.75
C SER A 199 -7.30 -3.72 -18.31
N TYR A 200 -8.07 -4.47 -17.51
CA TYR A 200 -8.28 -4.21 -16.09
C TYR A 200 -7.27 -4.94 -15.19
N CYS A 201 -6.26 -5.61 -15.76
CA CYS A 201 -5.22 -6.26 -14.98
C CYS A 201 -4.35 -5.25 -14.24
N VAL A 202 -4.27 -5.39 -12.92
CA VAL A 202 -3.51 -4.48 -12.06
C VAL A 202 -2.07 -4.93 -11.86
N ARG A 203 -1.71 -6.17 -12.22
CA ARG A 203 -0.35 -6.71 -12.03
C ARG A 203 0.57 -6.53 -13.24
N THR A 204 0.11 -5.88 -14.30
CA THR A 204 0.97 -5.56 -15.46
C THR A 204 2.06 -4.55 -15.08
N THR A 205 3.21 -4.61 -15.75
CA THR A 205 4.29 -3.62 -15.57
C THR A 205 3.81 -2.19 -15.80
N VAL A 206 2.87 -1.98 -16.73
CA VAL A 206 2.26 -0.67 -17.00
C VAL A 206 1.43 -0.20 -15.80
N ALA A 207 0.59 -1.06 -15.24
CA ALA A 207 -0.21 -0.73 -14.05
C ALA A 207 0.67 -0.45 -12.83
N LEU A 208 1.70 -1.26 -12.61
CA LEU A 208 2.71 -1.05 -11.55
C LEU A 208 3.41 0.30 -11.69
N ASN A 209 3.92 0.63 -12.88
CA ASN A 209 4.59 1.91 -13.14
C ASN A 209 3.62 3.11 -13.03
N ASN A 210 2.33 2.92 -13.33
CA ASN A 210 1.32 3.97 -13.14
C ASN A 210 1.06 4.24 -11.66
N LEU A 211 0.92 3.19 -10.83
CA LEU A 211 0.82 3.39 -9.38
C LEU A 211 2.12 3.99 -8.83
N PHE A 212 3.28 3.48 -9.24
CA PHE A 212 4.56 3.99 -8.76
C PHE A 212 4.75 5.48 -9.06
N ARG A 213 4.45 5.90 -10.29
CA ARG A 213 4.47 7.32 -10.67
C ARG A 213 3.56 8.15 -9.76
N HIS A 214 2.32 7.68 -9.57
CA HIS A 214 1.33 8.36 -8.72
C HIS A 214 1.81 8.50 -7.28
N LEU A 215 2.38 7.44 -6.70
CA LEU A 215 2.90 7.46 -5.34
C LEU A 215 4.14 8.33 -5.19
N ILE A 216 5.05 8.38 -6.17
CA ILE A 216 6.17 9.33 -6.15
C ILE A 216 5.66 10.78 -6.16
N ASP A 217 4.66 11.08 -7.00
CA ASP A 217 4.05 12.42 -7.04
C ASP A 217 3.40 12.80 -5.71
N ARG A 218 2.69 11.85 -5.08
CA ARG A 218 2.14 12.04 -3.73
C ARG A 218 3.23 12.21 -2.67
N HIS A 219 4.30 11.43 -2.74
CA HIS A 219 5.45 11.54 -1.83
C HIS A 219 6.07 12.93 -1.89
N LEU A 220 6.36 13.43 -3.10
CA LEU A 220 6.97 14.74 -3.31
C LEU A 220 6.06 15.89 -2.85
N ALA A 221 4.75 15.76 -3.03
CA ALA A 221 3.78 16.73 -2.52
C ALA A 221 3.75 16.76 -0.98
N LEU A 222 3.75 15.59 -0.33
CA LEU A 222 3.80 15.50 1.13
C LEU A 222 5.17 15.97 1.67
N ASP A 223 6.28 15.59 1.01
CA ASP A 223 7.64 16.04 1.32
C ASP A 223 7.73 17.56 1.40
N SER A 224 7.12 18.24 0.43
CA SER A 224 7.12 19.70 0.31
C SER A 224 6.28 20.36 1.41
N SER A 225 5.29 19.64 1.95
CA SER A 225 4.45 20.10 3.06
C SER A 225 5.10 19.89 4.44
N TYR A 226 6.27 19.25 4.51
CA TYR A 226 7.06 19.11 5.71
C TYR A 226 8.23 20.08 5.68
N VAL A 227 8.30 20.99 6.63
CA VAL A 227 9.45 21.88 6.80
C VAL A 227 10.33 21.32 7.90
N PHE A 228 11.61 21.11 7.61
CA PHE A 228 12.57 20.52 8.53
C PHE A 228 13.71 21.52 8.73
N ASN A 229 14.21 21.60 9.95
CA ASN A 229 15.42 22.35 10.24
C ASN A 229 16.60 21.56 9.68
N GLU A 230 17.37 22.16 8.76
CA GLU A 230 18.48 21.48 8.10
C GLU A 230 19.56 20.99 9.06
N SER A 231 19.73 21.65 10.22
CA SER A 231 20.76 21.34 11.20
C SER A 231 20.34 20.27 12.21
N THR A 232 19.08 20.27 12.65
CA THR A 232 18.62 19.35 13.70
C THR A 232 17.80 18.18 13.16
N LEU A 233 17.39 18.23 11.89
CA LEU A 233 16.42 17.32 11.28
C LEU A 233 15.07 17.28 12.02
N LEU A 234 14.83 18.21 12.94
CA LEU A 234 13.54 18.33 13.60
C LEU A 234 12.58 19.07 12.66
N PRO A 235 11.32 18.65 12.56
CA PRO A 235 10.31 19.40 11.84
C PRO A 235 10.19 20.81 12.46
N THR A 236 10.22 21.84 11.62
CA THR A 236 9.98 23.20 12.09
C THR A 236 8.49 23.40 12.34
N LEU A 237 8.17 24.21 13.34
CA LEU A 237 6.81 24.51 13.81
C LEU A 237 5.98 25.37 12.82
N ASP A 238 6.34 25.43 11.53
CA ASP A 238 5.70 26.34 10.58
C ASP A 238 4.29 25.85 10.15
N ALA A 239 3.33 26.20 11.01
CA ALA A 239 2.01 26.84 10.81
C ALA A 239 1.02 26.33 9.74
N THR A 240 1.38 25.41 8.85
CA THR A 240 0.41 24.84 7.91
C THR A 240 -0.26 23.62 8.53
N SER A 241 -1.57 23.75 8.79
CA SER A 241 -2.41 22.63 9.25
C SER A 241 -2.19 21.42 8.35
N ALA A 242 -1.98 20.26 8.95
CA ALA A 242 -1.80 18.99 8.27
C ALA A 242 -2.96 18.71 7.30
N ALA A 243 -4.16 19.18 7.62
CA ALA A 243 -5.35 19.09 6.78
C ALA A 243 -5.13 19.62 5.35
N SER A 244 -4.33 20.68 5.19
CA SER A 244 -4.05 21.30 3.88
C SER A 244 -3.31 20.38 2.90
N SER A 245 -2.61 19.37 3.40
CA SER A 245 -1.85 18.38 2.62
C SER A 245 -2.60 17.06 2.40
N LEU A 246 -3.75 16.90 3.03
CA LEU A 246 -4.60 15.72 3.00
C LEU A 246 -5.76 15.90 2.02
N SER A 247 -6.06 14.85 1.26
CA SER A 247 -7.22 14.81 0.36
C SER A 247 -8.52 14.50 1.12
N TYR A 248 -8.41 13.80 2.26
CA TYR A 248 -9.52 13.50 3.15
C TYR A 248 -9.11 13.79 4.59
N PRO A 249 -9.12 15.08 5.01
CA PRO A 249 -8.80 15.46 6.37
C PRO A 249 -9.93 15.12 7.36
N SER A 250 -9.56 14.91 8.61
CA SER A 250 -10.42 14.95 9.79
C SER A 250 -10.65 16.39 10.25
N SER A 251 -11.65 16.59 11.13
CA SER A 251 -11.88 17.87 11.82
C SER A 251 -10.86 18.15 12.93
N ASN A 252 -10.03 17.17 13.30
CA ASN A 252 -9.07 17.25 14.39
C ASN A 252 -7.63 17.33 13.86
N GLU A 253 -6.89 18.37 14.22
CA GLU A 253 -5.53 18.63 13.71
C GLU A 253 -4.52 17.57 14.15
N PHE A 254 -4.59 17.11 15.41
CA PHE A 254 -3.75 16.01 15.87
C PHE A 254 -3.97 14.76 15.01
N ILE A 255 -5.23 14.42 14.70
CA ILE A 255 -5.57 13.29 13.82
C ILE A 255 -5.09 13.51 12.40
N ASN A 256 -5.21 14.73 11.86
CA ASN A 256 -4.66 15.06 10.55
C ASN A 256 -3.15 14.86 10.52
N SER A 257 -2.44 15.25 11.56
CA SER A 257 -1.01 15.03 11.66
C SER A 257 -0.68 13.54 11.72
N VAL A 258 -1.40 12.73 12.51
CA VAL A 258 -1.22 11.27 12.53
C VAL A 258 -1.46 10.66 11.13
N ILE A 259 -2.58 11.00 10.48
CA ILE A 259 -2.90 10.53 9.11
C ILE A 259 -1.76 10.88 8.16
N LYS A 260 -1.27 12.13 8.20
CA LYS A 260 -0.23 12.62 7.30
C LYS A 260 1.08 11.85 7.48
N VAL A 261 1.50 11.63 8.73
CA VAL A 261 2.72 10.90 9.09
C VAL A 261 2.62 9.43 8.64
N VAL A 262 1.48 8.79 8.92
CA VAL A 262 1.17 7.41 8.51
C VAL A 262 1.17 7.24 6.99
N VAL A 263 0.44 8.08 6.29
CA VAL A 263 0.32 8.02 4.83
C VAL A 263 1.68 8.26 4.19
N TYR A 264 2.44 9.24 4.68
CA TYR A 264 3.78 9.52 4.19
C TYR A 264 4.70 8.31 4.34
N GLN A 265 4.79 7.75 5.55
CA GLN A 265 5.58 6.55 5.83
C GLN A 265 5.21 5.39 4.90
N HIS A 266 3.92 5.11 4.73
CA HIS A 266 3.47 4.03 3.84
C HIS A 266 3.78 4.29 2.37
N ILE A 267 3.67 5.52 1.89
CA ILE A 267 4.05 5.86 0.51
C ILE A 267 5.56 5.63 0.34
N THR A 268 6.39 6.02 1.32
CA THR A 268 7.83 5.75 1.30
C THR A 268 8.13 4.25 1.23
N ASP A 269 7.47 3.44 2.05
CA ASP A 269 7.64 1.98 2.09
C ASP A 269 7.25 1.36 0.74
N TYR A 270 6.06 1.71 0.22
CA TYR A 270 5.59 1.24 -1.08
C TYR A 270 6.50 1.63 -2.24
N CYS A 271 6.98 2.88 -2.25
CA CYS A 271 7.93 3.34 -3.27
C CYS A 271 9.28 2.61 -3.14
N THR A 272 9.74 2.31 -1.93
CA THR A 272 10.95 1.53 -1.69
C THR A 272 10.78 0.11 -2.23
N ASP A 273 9.67 -0.54 -1.93
CA ASP A 273 9.35 -1.88 -2.41
C ASP A 273 9.22 -1.91 -3.93
N MET A 274 8.49 -0.97 -4.53
CA MET A 274 8.40 -0.87 -5.99
C MET A 274 9.74 -0.57 -6.66
N ALA A 275 10.60 0.22 -6.01
CA ALA A 275 11.95 0.49 -6.50
C ALA A 275 12.88 -0.73 -6.40
N PHE A 276 12.58 -1.66 -5.49
CA PHE A 276 13.34 -2.90 -5.34
C PHE A 276 13.14 -3.83 -6.55
N TRP A 277 11.91 -3.93 -7.06
CA TRP A 277 11.58 -4.84 -8.16
C TRP A 277 12.22 -4.46 -9.50
N SER A 278 12.74 -5.47 -10.21
CA SER A 278 13.44 -5.34 -11.49
C SER A 278 12.61 -4.72 -12.62
N SER A 279 11.28 -4.65 -12.48
CA SER A 279 10.35 -4.14 -13.49
C SER A 279 10.10 -2.62 -13.47
N ALA A 280 10.57 -1.90 -12.45
CA ALA A 280 10.32 -0.46 -12.32
C ALA A 280 10.95 0.35 -13.47
N ASP A 281 10.25 1.35 -14.00
CA ASP A 281 10.82 2.23 -15.03
C ASP A 281 12.00 3.07 -14.48
N ILE A 282 13.13 3.10 -15.19
CA ILE A 282 14.35 3.80 -14.73
C ILE A 282 14.15 5.31 -14.55
N ASN A 283 13.27 5.94 -15.33
CA ASN A 283 12.95 7.36 -15.15
C ASN A 283 12.10 7.61 -13.91
N LEU A 284 11.24 6.65 -13.54
CA LEU A 284 10.54 6.71 -12.25
C LEU A 284 11.52 6.52 -11.08
N LEU A 285 12.52 5.64 -11.21
CA LEU A 285 13.59 5.51 -10.21
C LEU A 285 14.39 6.81 -10.06
N ARG A 286 14.75 7.46 -11.17
CA ARG A 286 15.41 8.78 -11.16
C ARG A 286 14.54 9.86 -10.49
N LYS A 287 13.23 9.84 -10.74
CA LYS A 287 12.29 10.74 -10.07
C LYS A 287 12.23 10.45 -8.56
N TYR A 288 12.18 9.18 -8.18
CA TYR A 288 12.18 8.74 -6.78
C TYR A 288 13.46 9.16 -6.05
N ALA A 289 14.61 9.15 -6.72
CA ALA A 289 15.89 9.64 -6.16
C ALA A 289 15.86 11.09 -5.66
N SER A 290 14.89 11.91 -6.12
CA SER A 290 14.71 13.30 -5.70
C SER A 290 13.95 13.48 -4.38
N CYS A 291 13.34 12.40 -3.87
CA CYS A 291 12.62 12.40 -2.59
C CYS A 291 13.58 12.65 -1.41
N ASP A 292 13.04 13.16 -0.30
CA ASP A 292 13.85 13.40 0.89
C ASP A 292 13.93 12.16 1.79
N PHE A 293 14.96 11.34 1.56
CA PHE A 293 15.17 10.10 2.33
C PHE A 293 15.43 10.37 3.81
N ARG A 294 15.86 11.59 4.17
CA ARG A 294 16.01 11.93 5.59
C ARG A 294 14.67 12.09 6.28
N LYS A 295 13.75 12.84 5.65
CA LYS A 295 12.39 13.04 6.19
C LYS A 295 11.67 11.70 6.33
N ALA A 296 11.78 10.85 5.31
CA ALA A 296 11.34 9.45 5.34
C ALA A 296 11.82 8.70 6.58
N LEU A 297 13.14 8.61 6.79
CA LEU A 297 13.67 7.92 7.96
C LEU A 297 13.26 8.60 9.28
N TYR A 298 13.14 9.93 9.32
CA TYR A 298 12.81 10.64 10.56
C TYR A 298 11.38 10.32 10.98
N ILE A 299 10.45 10.45 10.03
CA ILE A 299 9.03 10.17 10.25
C ILE A 299 8.85 8.69 10.63
N ARG A 300 9.56 7.77 9.97
CA ARG A 300 9.59 6.35 10.35
C ARG A 300 10.04 6.18 11.79
N THR A 301 11.13 6.84 12.18
CA THR A 301 11.66 6.73 13.54
C THR A 301 10.72 7.31 14.58
N ALA A 302 10.04 8.42 14.28
CA ALA A 302 9.05 9.03 15.17
C ALA A 302 7.82 8.13 15.41
N LEU A 303 7.37 7.39 14.39
CA LEU A 303 6.22 6.48 14.49
C LEU A 303 6.53 5.19 15.26
N CYS A 304 7.71 4.63 15.04
CA CYS A 304 8.00 3.25 15.39
C CYS A 304 9.11 3.09 16.43
N GLN A 305 9.58 4.18 17.08
CA GLN A 305 10.69 4.08 18.02
C GLN A 305 10.37 3.13 19.18
N GLN A 306 11.07 2.00 19.19
CA GLN A 306 10.90 0.92 20.14
C GLN A 306 12.25 0.39 20.59
N THR A 307 12.34 -0.01 21.85
CA THR A 307 13.55 -0.63 22.41
C THR A 307 13.66 -2.11 22.05
N VAL A 308 12.57 -2.71 21.57
CA VAL A 308 12.45 -4.13 21.25
C VAL A 308 12.28 -4.28 19.73
N PRO A 309 12.85 -5.32 19.10
CA PRO A 309 12.61 -5.63 17.70
C PRO A 309 11.12 -5.88 17.42
N ILE A 310 10.66 -5.35 16.30
CA ILE A 310 9.31 -5.51 15.76
C ILE A 310 9.35 -6.73 14.83
N PRO A 311 8.69 -7.85 15.16
CA PRO A 311 8.59 -8.99 14.27
C PRO A 311 7.67 -8.68 13.09
N ASP A 312 7.79 -9.48 12.03
CA ASP A 312 6.97 -9.39 10.81
C ASP A 312 7.03 -8.01 10.10
N TYR A 313 8.11 -7.26 10.31
CA TYR A 313 8.33 -6.00 9.61
C TYR A 313 8.69 -6.26 8.15
N VAL A 314 7.85 -5.77 7.24
CA VAL A 314 8.02 -5.96 5.80
C VAL A 314 8.90 -4.85 5.23
N GLN A 315 10.02 -5.24 4.59
CA GLN A 315 10.87 -4.34 3.82
C GLN A 315 11.33 -5.04 2.54
N TYR A 316 11.30 -4.33 1.42
CA TYR A 316 11.61 -4.89 0.10
C TYR A 316 10.68 -6.05 -0.29
N GLY A 317 9.42 -6.00 0.19
CA GLY A 317 8.45 -7.09 0.05
C GLY A 317 8.82 -8.38 0.79
N GLN A 318 9.78 -8.33 1.73
CA GLN A 318 10.23 -9.47 2.54
C GLN A 318 9.92 -9.22 4.01
N SER A 319 9.43 -10.24 4.71
CA SER A 319 9.23 -10.16 6.16
C SER A 319 10.56 -10.30 6.90
N GLY A 320 10.67 -9.65 8.06
CA GLY A 320 11.83 -9.68 8.92
C GLY A 320 11.57 -9.04 10.28
N TYR A 321 12.64 -8.71 10.97
CA TYR A 321 12.62 -7.97 12.22
C TYR A 321 13.15 -6.57 11.99
N ALA A 322 12.54 -5.56 12.59
CA ALA A 322 13.05 -4.19 12.56
C ALA A 322 13.26 -3.65 13.97
N LYS A 323 14.32 -2.89 14.18
CA LYS A 323 14.51 -2.10 15.40
C LYS A 323 14.72 -0.66 15.02
N VAL A 324 13.96 0.22 15.65
CA VAL A 324 13.90 1.63 15.30
C VAL A 324 14.39 2.44 16.48
N THR A 325 15.51 3.13 16.31
CA THR A 325 16.09 4.02 17.32
C THR A 325 15.86 5.48 16.95
N SER A 326 16.37 6.41 17.78
CA SER A 326 16.33 7.83 17.46
C SER A 326 17.34 8.13 16.35
N GLY A 327 16.92 8.00 15.10
CA GLY A 327 17.70 8.38 13.93
C GLY A 327 18.30 7.23 13.13
N ALA A 328 17.98 5.98 13.49
CA ALA A 328 18.35 4.84 12.68
C ALA A 328 17.28 3.74 12.67
N LEU A 329 17.29 2.98 11.58
CA LEU A 329 16.48 1.79 11.37
C LEU A 329 17.44 0.63 11.13
N LEU A 330 17.39 -0.38 11.99
CA LEU A 330 18.04 -1.65 11.78
C LEU A 330 16.99 -2.64 11.28
N TRP A 331 17.36 -3.47 10.32
CA TRP A 331 16.47 -4.51 9.80
C TRP A 331 17.22 -5.81 9.56
N ARG A 332 16.58 -6.94 9.86
CA ARG A 332 17.08 -8.29 9.63
C ARG A 332 16.02 -9.12 8.92
N ARG A 333 16.39 -9.76 7.82
CA ARG A 333 15.46 -10.60 7.05
C ARG A 333 15.24 -11.97 7.71
N HIS A 334 14.07 -12.57 7.50
CA HIS A 334 13.89 -14.01 7.75
C HIS A 334 14.64 -14.89 6.71
N SER A 335 15.04 -16.10 7.11
CA SER A 335 15.94 -17.01 6.36
C SER A 335 15.37 -17.66 5.08
N ILE A 336 14.18 -17.30 4.61
CA ILE A 336 13.50 -18.05 3.54
C ILE A 336 14.00 -17.60 2.16
N GLU A 337 14.33 -18.53 1.25
CA GLU A 337 14.72 -18.25 -0.16
C GLU A 337 15.91 -17.28 -0.32
N PHE A 338 17.03 -17.55 0.37
CA PHE A 338 18.17 -16.63 0.41
C PHE A 338 18.88 -16.43 -0.94
N ALA A 339 19.08 -17.49 -1.72
CA ALA A 339 19.83 -17.40 -2.99
C ALA A 339 19.16 -16.50 -4.03
N THR A 340 17.86 -16.67 -4.26
CA THR A 340 17.07 -15.83 -5.18
C THR A 340 17.08 -14.36 -4.76
N TYR A 341 17.07 -14.12 -3.45
CA TYR A 341 17.14 -12.77 -2.90
C TYR A 341 18.49 -12.10 -3.20
N VAL A 342 19.63 -12.78 -3.02
CA VAL A 342 20.95 -12.18 -3.28
C VAL A 342 21.09 -11.72 -4.73
N ASP A 343 20.57 -12.50 -5.68
CA ASP A 343 20.58 -12.15 -7.11
C ASP A 343 19.72 -10.92 -7.41
N GLU A 344 18.48 -10.87 -6.91
CA GLU A 344 17.59 -9.73 -7.10
C GLU A 344 18.09 -8.48 -6.37
N PHE A 345 18.65 -8.65 -5.17
CA PHE A 345 19.27 -7.57 -4.40
C PHE A 345 20.45 -6.96 -5.16
N THR A 346 21.34 -7.78 -5.72
CA THR A 346 22.49 -7.29 -6.50
C THR A 346 22.04 -6.53 -7.75
N LYS A 347 21.03 -7.05 -8.48
CA LYS A 347 20.42 -6.34 -9.61
C LYS A 347 19.82 -5.01 -9.18
N MET A 348 19.16 -4.97 -8.04
CA MET A 348 18.58 -3.76 -7.47
C MET A 348 19.65 -2.70 -7.18
N ILE A 349 20.77 -3.07 -6.53
CA ILE A 349 21.90 -2.17 -6.26
C ILE A 349 22.40 -1.50 -7.54
N HIS A 350 22.67 -2.29 -8.59
CA HIS A 350 23.16 -1.75 -9.87
C HIS A 350 22.17 -0.75 -10.49
N ARG A 351 20.88 -1.06 -10.46
CA ARG A 351 19.83 -0.19 -11.00
C ARG A 351 19.67 1.09 -10.18
N HIS A 352 19.80 1.00 -8.86
CA HIS A 352 19.73 2.16 -7.98
C HIS A 352 20.94 3.08 -8.13
N LEU A 353 22.13 2.53 -8.38
CA LEU A 353 23.31 3.30 -8.78
C LEU A 353 23.08 4.01 -10.12
N GLU A 354 22.57 3.31 -11.13
CA GLU A 354 22.25 3.89 -12.45
C GLU A 354 21.18 4.99 -12.37
N ALA A 355 20.20 4.81 -11.49
CA ALA A 355 19.14 5.78 -11.26
C ALA A 355 19.58 6.99 -10.40
N GLY A 356 20.75 6.94 -9.78
CA GLY A 356 21.21 7.94 -8.82
C GLY A 356 20.42 7.96 -7.51
N ILE A 357 19.81 6.82 -7.14
CA ILE A 357 19.23 6.60 -5.80
C ILE A 357 20.34 6.30 -4.80
N LEU A 358 21.34 5.52 -5.21
CA LEU A 358 22.50 5.15 -4.40
C LEU A 358 23.77 5.79 -4.97
N HIS A 359 24.68 6.14 -4.06
CA HIS A 359 26.04 6.57 -4.36
C HIS A 359 27.01 5.76 -3.48
N GLN A 360 28.15 5.36 -4.03
CA GLN A 360 29.20 4.75 -3.22
C GLN A 360 29.71 5.74 -2.18
N SER A 361 29.93 5.26 -0.96
CA SER A 361 30.52 6.06 0.09
C SER A 361 32.04 5.87 0.10
N ASP A 362 32.80 6.96 0.19
CA ASP A 362 34.25 6.92 0.37
C ASP A 362 34.65 6.60 1.82
N HIS A 363 33.68 6.52 2.74
CA HIS A 363 33.94 6.21 4.14
C HIS A 363 34.42 4.77 4.30
N ILE A 364 35.62 4.60 4.84
CA ILE A 364 36.15 3.30 5.21
C ILE A 364 35.47 2.87 6.52
N VAL A 365 34.49 1.98 6.42
CA VAL A 365 33.97 1.27 7.59
C VAL A 365 34.93 0.15 7.91
N GLN A 366 35.44 0.12 9.15
CA GLN A 366 36.07 -1.09 9.68
C GLN A 366 34.99 -2.18 9.73
N THR A 367 35.00 -3.05 8.73
CA THR A 367 34.16 -4.25 8.70
C THR A 367 34.52 -5.13 9.89
N PRO A 368 33.58 -5.91 10.43
CA PRO A 368 33.91 -7.05 11.28
C PRO A 368 34.98 -7.92 10.60
N GLU A 369 35.74 -8.68 11.39
CA GLU A 369 36.84 -9.51 10.87
C GLU A 369 36.42 -10.26 9.59
N PRO A 370 37.29 -10.29 8.56
CA PRO A 370 36.94 -10.87 7.27
C PRO A 370 36.55 -12.34 7.44
N ARG A 371 35.26 -12.63 7.31
CA ARG A 371 34.77 -13.98 7.03
C ARG A 371 34.81 -14.16 5.51
N ASP A 372 35.34 -15.28 5.03
CA ASP A 372 35.56 -15.55 3.60
C ASP A 372 34.30 -15.44 2.73
N ARG A 373 33.10 -15.41 3.33
CA ARG A 373 31.80 -15.41 2.66
C ARG A 373 30.83 -14.31 3.14
N LEU A 374 31.34 -13.29 3.82
CA LEU A 374 30.58 -12.10 4.17
C LEU A 374 30.71 -11.06 3.05
N ILE A 375 29.58 -10.58 2.53
CA ILE A 375 29.51 -9.50 1.55
C ILE A 375 28.84 -8.31 2.23
N SER A 376 29.39 -7.11 2.07
CA SER A 376 28.83 -5.90 2.67
C SER A 376 28.90 -4.72 1.72
N GLY A 377 28.07 -3.71 1.95
CA GLY A 377 28.13 -2.45 1.21
C GLY A 377 27.72 -1.26 2.05
N LEU A 378 28.44 -0.15 1.91
CA LEU A 378 28.07 1.16 2.45
C LEU A 378 27.74 2.11 1.30
N TYR A 379 26.53 2.65 1.31
CA TYR A 379 26.05 3.58 0.31
C TYR A 379 25.44 4.83 0.95
N ILE A 380 25.47 5.92 0.20
CA ILE A 380 24.65 7.11 0.46
C ILE A 380 23.38 6.96 -0.38
N ARG A 381 22.21 6.95 0.28
CA ARG A 381 20.89 6.84 -0.35
C ARG A 381 20.22 8.20 -0.42
N GLY A 382 19.92 8.67 -1.62
CA GLY A 382 19.38 10.00 -1.90
C GLY A 382 20.45 11.00 -2.37
N GLN A 383 20.03 12.24 -2.62
CA GLN A 383 20.88 13.27 -3.26
C GLN A 383 21.21 14.44 -2.32
N GLY A 384 22.49 14.78 -2.23
CA GLY A 384 22.97 15.95 -1.50
C GLY A 384 22.52 15.96 -0.04
N SER A 385 21.95 17.09 0.40
CA SER A 385 21.43 17.21 1.76
C SER A 385 20.26 16.28 2.06
N LYS A 386 19.58 15.69 1.07
CA LYS A 386 18.40 14.82 1.25
C LYS A 386 18.74 13.33 1.45
N SER A 387 19.98 13.04 1.78
CA SER A 387 20.51 11.67 1.79
C SER A 387 20.61 11.06 3.19
N THR A 388 20.62 9.74 3.23
CA THR A 388 20.88 8.91 4.43
C THR A 388 22.04 7.97 4.13
N PHE A 389 22.71 7.48 5.16
CA PHE A 389 23.64 6.37 5.03
C PHE A 389 22.88 5.06 5.13
N TRP A 390 23.28 4.10 4.30
CA TRP A 390 22.72 2.76 4.29
C TRP A 390 23.85 1.75 4.20
N TYR A 391 23.98 0.95 5.26
CA TYR A 391 24.93 -0.14 5.37
C TYR A 391 24.19 -1.47 5.42
N TRP A 392 24.70 -2.49 4.73
CA TRP A 392 24.14 -3.83 4.75
C TRP A 392 25.22 -4.89 4.73
N GLU A 393 24.89 -6.06 5.25
CA GLU A 393 25.69 -7.29 5.24
C GLU A 393 24.84 -8.49 4.81
N ILE A 394 25.47 -9.37 4.02
CA ILE A 394 24.96 -10.66 3.57
C ILE A 394 25.99 -11.70 4.00
N ASP A 395 25.62 -12.55 4.96
CA ASP A 395 26.44 -13.70 5.34
C ASP A 395 25.91 -14.94 4.61
N LEU A 396 26.67 -15.41 3.62
CA LEU A 396 26.26 -16.54 2.77
C LEU A 396 26.27 -17.89 3.50
N ASP A 397 27.04 -18.00 4.60
CA ASP A 397 27.14 -19.25 5.36
C ASP A 397 25.94 -19.40 6.31
N SER A 398 25.56 -18.32 7.00
CA SER A 398 24.37 -18.29 7.86
C SER A 398 23.07 -17.97 7.12
N GLN A 399 23.15 -17.65 5.81
CA GLN A 399 22.02 -17.23 4.99
C GLN A 399 21.24 -16.05 5.60
N SER A 400 21.97 -15.07 6.14
CA SER A 400 21.39 -13.93 6.82
C SER A 400 21.66 -12.61 6.08
N TYR A 401 20.66 -11.73 6.15
CA TYR A 401 20.74 -10.35 5.67
C TYR A 401 20.41 -9.42 6.84
N GLN A 402 21.24 -8.41 7.03
CA GLN A 402 21.05 -7.38 8.03
C GLN A 402 21.54 -6.02 7.54
N GLU A 403 20.87 -4.96 7.94
CA GLU A 403 21.20 -3.60 7.51
C GLU A 403 20.94 -2.56 8.59
N VAL A 404 21.53 -1.38 8.39
CA VAL A 404 21.19 -0.16 9.10
C VAL A 404 21.06 1.00 8.12
N GLN A 405 20.00 1.79 8.29
CA GLN A 405 19.82 3.08 7.64
C GLN A 405 19.88 4.18 8.71
N THR A 406 20.66 5.24 8.50
CA THR A 406 20.92 6.29 9.51
C THR A 406 21.17 7.67 8.88
N PHE A 407 20.96 8.74 9.65
CA PHE A 407 21.43 10.09 9.29
C PHE A 407 22.89 10.33 9.66
N ASP A 408 23.33 9.70 10.74
CA ASP A 408 24.65 9.83 11.32
C ASP A 408 25.35 8.47 11.21
N LEU A 409 26.37 8.41 10.37
CA LEU A 409 27.08 7.18 10.09
C LEU A 409 27.79 6.64 11.34
N GLU A 410 28.38 7.50 12.17
CA GLU A 410 29.11 7.07 13.36
C GLU A 410 28.14 6.45 14.37
N TYR A 411 27.04 7.15 14.65
CA TYR A 411 25.98 6.65 15.52
C TYR A 411 25.36 5.35 14.98
N GLY A 412 25.01 5.30 13.69
CA GLY A 412 24.38 4.14 13.08
C GLY A 412 25.29 2.90 13.05
N MET A 413 26.59 3.09 12.82
CA MET A 413 27.55 1.98 12.88
C MET A 413 27.85 1.54 14.32
N GLN A 414 27.80 2.46 15.29
CA GLN A 414 27.92 2.09 16.70
C GLN A 414 26.78 1.17 17.12
N ILE A 415 25.53 1.59 16.92
CA ILE A 415 24.37 0.77 17.31
C ILE A 415 24.33 -0.56 16.56
N TYR A 416 24.74 -0.58 15.29
CA TYR A 416 24.76 -1.80 14.49
C TYR A 416 25.75 -2.83 15.05
N LYS A 417 26.91 -2.37 15.54
CA LYS A 417 27.93 -3.25 16.15
C LYS A 417 27.54 -3.73 17.55
N GLU A 418 26.79 -2.92 18.28
CA GLU A 418 26.30 -3.26 19.62
C GLU A 418 25.07 -4.19 19.59
N GLU A 419 24.37 -4.26 18.46
CA GLU A 419 23.19 -5.10 18.30
C GLU A 419 23.54 -6.58 18.08
N SER A 420 23.01 -7.48 18.92
CA SER A 420 23.04 -8.91 18.63
C SER A 420 21.79 -9.27 17.83
N PHE A 421 21.93 -9.24 16.51
CA PHE A 421 20.85 -9.61 15.60
C PHE A 421 20.36 -11.04 15.85
N GLU A 422 21.22 -11.95 16.31
CA GLU A 422 20.91 -13.33 16.67
C GLU A 422 19.78 -13.45 17.70
N ASP A 423 19.73 -12.52 18.66
CA ASP A 423 18.74 -12.49 19.75
C ASP A 423 17.35 -12.05 19.30
N TRP A 424 17.20 -11.63 18.04
CA TRP A 424 15.91 -11.18 17.50
C TRP A 424 14.99 -12.35 17.11
N VAL A 425 15.54 -13.57 16.93
CA VAL A 425 14.83 -14.73 16.34
C VAL A 425 14.04 -15.53 17.35
#